data_AF-A0ABC8SXP9-F1
#
_entry.id   AF-A0ABC8SXP9-F1
#
_cell.length_a   1.000
_cell.length_b   1.000
_cell.length_c   1.000
_cell.angle_alpha   90.00
_cell.angle_beta   90.00
_cell.angle_gamma   90.00
#
_symmetry.space_group_name_H-M   'P 1'
#
loop_
_entity.id
_entity.type
_entity.pdbx_description
1 polymer ?
#
loop_
_entity_poly.entity_id
_entity_poly.type
_entity_poly.pdbx_seq_one_letter_code
_entity_poly.pdbx_strand_id
1 'polypeptide(L)'
;MLQTGLIIGGWDKYEGGKIYGVPLGGTILEQPFAIGGSGSTYLYGFFDQEWREGMTKDEAEKFVVKAVSLAIARDGASGGVVRTVTINSEGVARNFYPGDTLPLWHEELGPQNSLLDLMSTSSPEPMVS
;
A
#
# COMPACT_ATOMS: atom_id res chain seq x y z
N MET A 1 -25.86 3.64 -12.68
CA MET A 1 -25.53 2.46 -11.85
C MET A 1 -24.46 2.89 -10.86
N LEU A 2 -24.59 2.57 -9.57
CA LEU A 2 -23.59 2.92 -8.56
C LEU A 2 -22.44 1.91 -8.61
N GLN A 3 -21.21 2.38 -8.65
CA GLN A 3 -20.01 1.55 -8.55
C GLN A 3 -19.14 2.08 -7.41
N THR A 4 -19.27 1.49 -6.23
CA THR A 4 -18.55 1.95 -5.04
C THR A 4 -18.17 0.76 -4.19
N GLY A 5 -16.86 0.56 -4.01
CA GLY A 5 -16.32 -0.33 -2.99
C GLY A 5 -15.75 0.52 -1.86
N LEU A 6 -16.12 0.23 -0.62
CA LEU A 6 -15.64 0.94 0.56
C LEU A 6 -14.90 0.00 1.49
N ILE A 7 -13.91 0.54 2.17
CA ILE A 7 -13.30 -0.06 3.34
C ILE A 7 -13.50 0.93 4.48
N ILE A 8 -14.09 0.47 5.57
CA ILE A 8 -14.37 1.26 6.76
C ILE A 8 -13.50 0.69 7.87
N GLY A 9 -12.52 1.46 8.33
CA GLY A 9 -11.68 1.12 9.47
C GLY A 9 -11.84 2.15 10.57
N GLY A 10 -11.80 1.72 11.82
CA GLY A 10 -11.92 2.61 12.96
C GLY A 10 -11.53 1.95 14.27
N TRP A 11 -11.58 2.74 15.34
CA TRP A 11 -11.36 2.28 16.70
C TRP A 11 -12.46 2.83 17.60
N ASP A 12 -12.97 2.01 18.51
CA ASP A 12 -13.81 2.45 19.61
C ASP A 12 -13.40 1.79 20.94
N LYS A 13 -13.94 2.33 22.03
CA LYS A 13 -13.58 1.93 23.41
C LYS A 13 -14.22 0.62 23.87
N TYR A 14 -15.17 0.06 23.12
CA TYR A 14 -15.91 -1.15 23.48
C TYR A 14 -15.39 -2.37 22.71
N GLU A 15 -15.19 -2.23 21.40
CA GLU A 15 -14.82 -3.32 20.49
C GLU A 15 -13.38 -3.22 19.96
N GLY A 16 -12.69 -2.11 20.25
CA GLY A 16 -11.33 -1.86 19.80
C GLY A 16 -11.27 -1.51 18.31
N GLY A 17 -10.19 -1.95 17.64
CA GLY A 17 -9.98 -1.70 16.22
C GLY A 17 -10.78 -2.66 15.36
N LYS A 18 -11.58 -2.15 14.42
CA LYS A 18 -12.42 -2.95 13.52
C LYS A 18 -12.27 -2.49 12.07
N ILE A 19 -12.39 -3.44 11.14
CA ILE A 19 -12.34 -3.22 9.70
C ILE A 19 -13.54 -3.90 9.04
N TYR A 20 -14.26 -3.16 8.21
CA TYR A 20 -15.39 -3.63 7.43
C TYR A 20 -15.16 -3.38 5.94
N GLY A 21 -15.29 -4.43 5.13
CA GLY A 21 -15.32 -4.34 3.68
C GLY A 21 -16.75 -4.22 3.17
N VAL A 22 -16.99 -3.27 2.27
CA VAL A 22 -18.25 -3.11 1.53
C VAL A 22 -17.95 -3.21 0.03
N PRO A 23 -18.00 -4.41 -0.56
CA PRO A 23 -17.76 -4.60 -1.99
C PRO A 23 -18.92 -4.01 -2.83
N LEU A 24 -18.79 -4.04 -4.15
CA LEU A 24 -19.77 -3.49 -5.09
C LEU A 24 -21.21 -4.06 -4.91
N GLY A 25 -21.33 -5.25 -4.33
CA GLY A 25 -22.63 -5.87 -4.01
C GLY A 25 -23.34 -5.29 -2.79
N GLY A 26 -22.70 -4.40 -2.02
CA GLY A 26 -23.30 -3.74 -0.86
C GLY A 26 -23.39 -4.60 0.41
N THR A 27 -22.80 -5.78 0.43
CA THR A 27 -22.66 -6.58 1.66
C THR A 27 -21.71 -5.89 2.63
N ILE A 28 -21.88 -6.15 3.94
CA ILE A 28 -20.98 -5.62 4.97
C ILE A 28 -20.31 -6.82 5.63
N LEU A 29 -18.97 -6.88 5.55
CA LEU A 29 -18.18 -7.98 6.08
C LEU A 29 -17.13 -7.45 7.05
N GLU A 30 -17.17 -7.90 8.29
CA GLU A 30 -16.07 -7.70 9.24
C GLU A 30 -14.91 -8.62 8.86
N GLN A 31 -13.70 -8.06 8.73
CA GLN A 31 -12.52 -8.81 8.30
C GLN A 31 -11.29 -8.37 9.12
N PRO A 32 -10.31 -9.26 9.34
CA PRO A 32 -9.09 -8.91 10.05
C PRO A 32 -8.22 -7.91 9.26
N PHE A 33 -8.37 -7.87 7.94
CA PHE A 33 -7.85 -6.85 7.03
C PHE A 33 -8.75 -6.75 5.80
N ALA A 34 -8.66 -5.66 5.05
CA ALA A 34 -9.34 -5.51 3.77
C ALA A 34 -8.42 -4.82 2.76
N ILE A 35 -8.48 -5.26 1.50
CA ILE A 35 -7.78 -4.67 0.35
C ILE A 35 -8.80 -4.37 -0.75
N GLY A 36 -8.62 -3.27 -1.46
CA GLY A 36 -9.58 -2.80 -2.47
C GLY A 36 -8.92 -1.93 -3.54
N GLY A 37 -9.68 -1.60 -4.59
CA GLY A 37 -9.17 -0.93 -5.79
C GLY A 37 -8.66 -1.91 -6.85
N SER A 38 -8.20 -1.40 -8.00
CA SER A 38 -7.64 -2.22 -9.09
C SER A 38 -6.35 -2.93 -8.69
N GLY A 39 -5.49 -2.24 -7.93
CA GLY A 39 -4.19 -2.75 -7.49
C GLY A 39 -4.23 -3.84 -6.43
N SER A 40 -5.37 -4.07 -5.78
CA SER A 40 -5.49 -5.12 -4.75
C SER A 40 -5.32 -6.52 -5.32
N THR A 41 -5.62 -6.74 -6.60
CA THR A 41 -5.46 -8.04 -7.27
C THR A 41 -4.02 -8.56 -7.19
N TYR A 42 -3.02 -7.66 -7.20
CA TYR A 42 -1.61 -8.03 -7.12
C TYR A 42 -1.14 -8.37 -5.69
N LEU A 43 -1.97 -8.11 -4.68
CA LEU A 43 -1.58 -8.19 -3.27
C LEU A 43 -1.97 -9.48 -2.58
N TYR A 44 -2.90 -10.29 -3.13
CA TYR A 44 -3.38 -11.49 -2.45
C TYR A 44 -2.25 -12.43 -2.01
N GLY A 45 -1.34 -12.79 -2.92
CA GLY A 45 -0.20 -13.66 -2.57
C GLY A 45 0.78 -13.03 -1.56
N PHE A 46 0.91 -11.70 -1.55
CA PHE A 46 1.72 -10.99 -0.55
C PHE A 46 1.06 -11.05 0.84
N PHE A 47 -0.25 -10.81 0.92
CA PHE A 47 -0.98 -10.88 2.17
C PHE A 47 -1.03 -12.30 2.73
N ASP A 48 -1.24 -13.31 1.88
CA ASP A 48 -1.26 -14.71 2.30
C ASP A 48 0.05 -15.16 2.97
N GLN A 49 1.19 -14.55 2.59
CA GLN A 49 2.50 -14.88 3.13
C GLN A 49 2.90 -13.99 4.33
N GLU A 50 2.68 -12.68 4.24
CA GLU A 50 3.28 -11.71 5.15
C GLU A 50 2.31 -11.19 6.22
N TRP A 51 1.00 -11.28 6.00
CA TRP A 51 0.03 -10.85 7.00
C TRP A 51 0.01 -11.82 8.18
N ARG A 52 -0.03 -11.27 9.39
CA ARG A 52 0.00 -11.98 10.66
C ARG A 52 -0.87 -11.23 11.67
N GLU A 53 -1.57 -11.96 12.51
CA GLU A 53 -2.31 -11.38 13.62
C GLU A 53 -1.34 -10.85 14.69
N GLY A 54 -1.74 -9.78 15.39
CA GLY A 54 -0.97 -9.24 16.51
C GLY A 54 0.29 -8.44 16.13
N MET A 55 0.40 -7.94 14.89
CA MET A 55 1.47 -7.00 14.52
C MET A 55 1.49 -5.79 15.44
N THR A 56 2.69 -5.34 15.80
CA THR A 56 2.87 -4.04 16.45
C THR A 56 2.48 -2.91 15.49
N LYS A 57 2.23 -1.71 16.04
CA LYS A 57 1.91 -0.51 15.24
C LYS A 57 2.94 -0.27 14.12
N ASP A 58 4.23 -0.34 14.45
CA ASP A 58 5.32 -0.05 13.52
C ASP A 58 5.46 -1.14 12.45
N GLU A 59 5.20 -2.40 12.80
CA GLU A 59 5.19 -3.52 11.84
C GLU A 59 4.00 -3.40 10.88
N ALA A 60 2.81 -3.11 11.39
CA ALA A 60 1.61 -2.92 10.59
C ALA A 60 1.77 -1.74 9.63
N GLU A 61 2.35 -0.63 10.08
CA GLU A 61 2.63 0.52 9.22
C GLU A 61 3.62 0.18 8.10
N LYS A 62 4.75 -0.46 8.43
CA LYS A 62 5.72 -0.91 7.41
C LYS A 62 5.10 -1.89 6.42
N PHE A 63 4.26 -2.80 6.91
CA PHE A 63 3.54 -3.77 6.10
C PHE A 63 2.58 -3.08 5.10
N VAL A 64 1.79 -2.10 5.56
CA VAL A 64 0.87 -1.34 4.70
C VAL A 64 1.63 -0.51 3.67
N VAL A 65 2.71 0.18 4.05
CA VAL A 65 3.54 0.93 3.09
C VAL A 65 4.13 0.02 2.03
N LYS A 66 4.64 -1.15 2.43
CA LYS A 66 5.13 -2.19 1.51
C LYS A 66 4.03 -2.68 0.57
N ALA A 67 2.85 -3.03 1.10
CA ALA A 67 1.71 -3.48 0.31
C ALA A 67 1.31 -2.46 -0.77
N VAL A 68 1.16 -1.19 -0.40
CA VAL A 68 0.77 -0.15 -1.37
C VAL A 68 1.88 0.10 -2.38
N SER A 69 3.16 0.07 -1.98
CA SER A 69 4.27 0.19 -2.94
C SER A 69 4.31 -0.95 -3.97
N LEU A 70 4.01 -2.19 -3.56
CA LEU A 70 3.89 -3.33 -4.48
C LEU A 70 2.73 -3.16 -5.48
N ALA A 71 1.59 -2.63 -5.02
CA ALA A 71 0.46 -2.34 -5.89
C ALA A 71 0.80 -1.23 -6.89
N ILE A 72 1.44 -0.14 -6.44
CA ILE A 72 1.91 0.95 -7.31
C ILE A 72 2.84 0.42 -8.41
N ALA A 73 3.73 -0.52 -8.08
CA ALA A 73 4.69 -1.06 -9.03
C ALA A 73 4.09 -1.87 -10.19
N ARG A 74 2.86 -2.38 -10.03
CA ARG A 74 2.23 -3.31 -11.00
C ARG A 74 0.91 -2.81 -11.56
N ASP A 75 0.19 -1.96 -10.83
CA ASP A 75 -1.08 -1.41 -11.26
C ASP A 75 -0.92 -0.02 -11.89
N GLY A 76 -1.10 0.08 -13.21
CA GLY A 76 -1.01 1.36 -13.91
C GLY A 76 -2.09 2.39 -13.53
N ALA A 77 -3.15 1.98 -12.84
CA ALA A 77 -4.15 2.89 -12.29
C ALA A 77 -3.78 3.39 -10.87
N SER A 78 -2.77 2.81 -10.24
CA SER A 78 -2.24 3.22 -8.94
C SER A 78 -0.91 3.99 -9.11
N GLY A 79 -0.59 4.89 -8.17
CA GLY A 79 0.67 5.63 -8.25
C GLY A 79 0.78 6.81 -7.29
N GLY A 80 1.89 7.54 -7.42
CA GLY A 80 2.14 8.78 -6.70
C GLY A 80 2.78 8.57 -5.33
N VAL A 81 1.98 8.65 -4.28
CA VAL A 81 2.45 8.72 -2.88
C VAL A 81 1.64 7.79 -1.99
N VAL A 82 2.22 7.31 -0.90
CA VAL A 82 1.48 6.54 0.10
C VAL A 82 1.08 7.43 1.27
N ARG A 83 -0.18 7.35 1.67
CA ARG A 83 -0.71 8.04 2.86
C ARG A 83 -1.27 6.99 3.81
N THR A 84 -0.81 6.99 5.04
CA THR A 84 -1.32 6.10 6.08
C THR A 84 -1.98 6.90 7.19
N VAL A 85 -2.98 6.28 7.83
CA VAL A 85 -3.63 6.81 9.01
C VAL A 85 -3.72 5.69 10.03
N THR A 86 -3.09 5.88 11.19
CA THR A 86 -3.21 4.96 12.33
C THR A 86 -4.27 5.51 13.27
N ILE A 87 -5.26 4.67 13.60
CA ILE A 87 -6.35 5.00 14.52
C ILE A 87 -6.31 3.99 15.67
N ASN A 88 -6.17 4.47 16.90
CA ASN A 88 -6.13 3.65 18.10
C ASN A 88 -6.69 4.43 19.31
N SER A 89 -6.55 3.88 20.53
CA SER A 89 -7.00 4.52 21.77
C SER A 89 -6.31 5.84 22.09
N GLU A 90 -5.12 6.10 21.53
CA GLU A 90 -4.34 7.33 21.74
C GLU A 90 -4.77 8.44 20.78
N GLY A 91 -5.48 8.10 19.70
CA GLY A 91 -6.04 9.04 18.75
C GLY A 91 -5.72 8.66 17.29
N VAL A 92 -5.47 9.69 16.48
CA VAL A 92 -5.27 9.58 15.04
C VAL A 92 -3.91 10.14 14.65
N ALA A 93 -3.04 9.29 14.12
CA ALA A 93 -1.77 9.68 13.52
C ALA A 93 -1.84 9.57 11.99
N ARG A 94 -1.30 10.56 11.28
CA ARG A 94 -1.27 10.58 9.81
C ARG A 94 0.17 10.66 9.33
N ASN A 95 0.56 9.77 8.42
CA ASN A 95 1.88 9.78 7.83
C ASN A 95 1.80 9.93 6.30
N PHE A 96 2.85 10.50 5.74
CA PHE A 96 2.98 10.78 4.31
C PHE A 96 4.32 10.24 3.83
N TYR A 97 4.27 9.38 2.82
CA TYR A 97 5.43 8.76 2.19
C TYR A 97 5.51 9.26 0.75
N PRO A 98 6.45 10.18 0.46
CA PRO A 98 6.77 10.61 -0.89
C PRO A 98 7.10 9.41 -1.80
N GLY A 99 6.69 9.46 -3.06
CA GLY A 99 6.88 8.35 -4.01
C GLY A 99 8.35 7.98 -4.25
N ASP A 100 9.23 8.97 -4.16
CA ASP A 100 10.69 8.83 -4.27
C ASP A 100 11.35 8.14 -3.07
N THR A 101 10.64 8.04 -1.95
CA THR A 101 11.10 7.33 -0.74
C THR A 101 10.53 5.92 -0.63
N LEU A 102 9.63 5.53 -1.53
CA LEU A 102 9.04 4.19 -1.52
C LEU A 102 10.07 3.16 -1.99
N PRO A 103 10.01 1.93 -1.45
CA PRO A 103 10.84 0.85 -1.98
C PRO A 103 10.54 0.62 -3.46
N LEU A 104 11.60 0.49 -4.26
CA LEU A 104 11.50 0.12 -5.67
C LEU A 104 11.45 -1.40 -5.80
N TRP A 105 10.63 -1.90 -6.72
CA TRP A 105 10.43 -3.33 -6.92
C TRP A 105 10.84 -3.78 -8.32
N HIS A 106 11.78 -4.72 -8.36
CA HIS A 106 12.24 -5.40 -9.59
C HIS A 106 12.69 -4.43 -10.70
N GLU A 107 11.85 -4.20 -11.70
CA GLU A 107 12.16 -3.46 -12.93
C GLU A 107 11.75 -1.98 -12.83
N GLU A 108 11.26 -1.53 -11.67
CA GLU A 108 10.94 -0.12 -11.47
C GLU A 108 12.19 0.75 -11.60
N LEU A 109 12.08 1.75 -12.47
CA LEU A 109 13.09 2.79 -12.59
C LEU A 109 13.00 3.70 -11.37
N GLY A 110 14.16 4.09 -10.86
CA GLY A 110 14.21 5.09 -9.79
C GLY A 110 13.54 6.41 -10.22
N PRO A 111 13.13 7.25 -9.26
CA PRO A 111 12.58 8.57 -9.54
C PRO A 111 13.59 9.41 -10.33
N GLN A 112 13.12 10.05 -11.41
CA GLN A 112 13.96 10.85 -12.30
C GLN A 112 13.36 12.26 -12.37
N ASN A 113 14.15 13.28 -12.06
CA ASN A 113 13.69 14.67 -12.10
C ASN A 113 13.70 15.23 -13.53
N SER A 114 14.45 14.60 -14.43
CA SER A 114 14.54 14.99 -15.82
C SER A 114 14.86 13.80 -16.74
N LEU A 115 14.58 13.95 -18.03
CA LEU A 115 15.04 12.98 -19.05
C LEU A 115 16.57 12.91 -19.16
N LEU A 116 17.29 13.97 -18.76
CA LEU A 116 18.75 14.00 -18.76
C LEU A 116 19.34 13.06 -17.72
N ASP A 117 18.68 12.94 -16.56
CA ASP A 117 19.08 12.01 -15.50
C ASP A 117 19.04 10.56 -16.03
N LEU A 118 18.01 10.22 -16.82
CA LEU A 118 17.83 8.91 -17.45
C LEU A 118 18.96 8.60 -18.46
N MET A 119 19.34 9.59 -19.27
CA MET A 119 20.41 9.45 -20.26
C MET A 119 21.80 9.34 -19.62
N SER A 120 21.98 9.84 -18.39
CA SER A 120 23.23 9.69 -17.65
C SER A 120 23.42 8.27 -17.11
N THR A 121 22.33 7.60 -16.72
CA THR A 121 22.34 6.24 -16.16
C THR A 121 22.44 5.12 -17.19
N SER A 122 22.24 5.42 -18.47
CA SER A 122 22.29 4.44 -19.57
C SER A 122 23.68 4.25 -20.19
N SER A 123 24.73 4.83 -19.60
CA SER A 123 26.11 4.47 -19.96
C SER A 123 26.41 3.09 -19.36
N PRO A 124 26.57 2.03 -20.18
CA PRO A 124 26.79 0.70 -19.64
C PRO A 124 28.16 0.65 -18.96
N GLU A 125 28.21 0.18 -17.72
CA GLU A 125 29.48 -0.28 -17.14
C GLU A 125 30.04 -1.39 -18.05
N PRO A 126 31.33 -1.33 -18.42
CA PRO A 126 31.92 -2.41 -19.21
C PRO A 126 31.82 -3.69 -18.38
N MET A 127 31.13 -4.71 -18.90
CA MET A 127 31.09 -6.04 -18.30
C MET A 127 32.53 -6.51 -18.08
N VAL A 128 32.95 -6.59 -16.82
CA VAL A 128 34.23 -7.17 -16.44
C VAL A 128 34.12 -8.67 -16.64
N SER A 129 35.00 -9.20 -17.49
CA SER A 129 35.15 -10.61 -17.89
C SER A 129 35.39 -11.56 -16.72
#